data_AF-A0A9E6CQY9-F1
#
_entry.id   AF-A0A9E6CQY9-F1
#
_cell.length_a   1.000
_cell.length_b   1.000
_cell.length_c   1.000
_cell.angle_alpha   90.00
_cell.angle_beta   90.00
_cell.angle_gamma   90.00
#
_symmetry.space_group_name_H-M   'P 1'
#
loop_
_entity.id
_entity.type
_entity.pdbx_description
1 polymer ?
#
loop_
_entity_poly.entity_id
_entity_poly.type
_entity_poly.pdbx_seq_one_letter_code
_entity_poly.pdbx_strand_id
1 'polypeptide(L)' 'MEDRIKNVMSAVFEIPADSIDDDSSPESIESWDSLKHMNLVVTLEEEFDITLNDDEIFEMINYPFIKLIIAKYSGQL' A
#
# COMPACT_ATOMS: atom_id res chain seq x y z
N MET A 1 6.35 -10.37 4.32
CA MET A 1 5.11 -9.59 4.12
C MET A 1 5.47 -8.17 3.72
N GLU A 2 6.28 -7.48 4.52
CA GLU A 2 6.75 -6.13 4.20
C GLU A 2 7.39 -5.99 2.82
N ASP A 3 8.30 -6.90 2.45
CA ASP A 3 8.94 -6.85 1.12
C ASP A 3 7.93 -6.93 -0.04
N ARG A 4 6.85 -7.72 0.12
CA ARG A 4 5.79 -7.83 -0.90
C ARG A 4 5.02 -6.52 -1.01
N ILE A 5 4.67 -5.90 0.11
CA ILE A 5 4.01 -4.58 0.15
C ILE A 5 4.91 -3.52 -0.50
N LYS A 6 6.19 -3.49 -0.13
CA LYS A 6 7.17 -2.55 -0.70
C LYS A 6 7.34 -2.76 -2.20
N ASN A 7 7.36 -4.00 -2.69
CA ASN A 7 7.44 -4.29 -4.12
C ASN A 7 6.21 -3.80 -4.88
N VAL A 8 4.99 -3.99 -4.34
CA VAL A 8 3.76 -3.45 -4.94
C VAL A 8 3.80 -1.93 -4.99
N MET A 9 4.11 -1.27 -3.88
CA MET A 9 4.23 0.18 -3.82
C MET A 9 5.32 0.71 -4.76
N SER A 10 6.48 0.04 -4.81
CA SER A 10 7.59 0.38 -5.71
C SER A 10 7.16 0.32 -7.18
N ALA A 11 6.45 -0.74 -7.57
CA ALA A 11 5.94 -0.89 -8.94
C ALA A 11 4.88 0.16 -9.28
N VAL A 12 3.96 0.47 -8.35
CA VAL A 12 2.90 1.46 -8.58
C VAL A 12 3.46 2.87 -8.63
N PHE A 13 4.28 3.27 -7.66
CA PHE A 13 4.80 4.63 -7.54
C PHE A 13 6.08 4.88 -8.33
N GLU A 14 6.64 3.86 -8.97
CA GLU A 14 7.84 3.95 -9.80
C GLU A 14 9.06 4.51 -9.01
N ILE A 15 9.18 4.09 -7.75
CA ILE A 15 10.29 4.43 -6.83
C ILE A 15 11.00 3.16 -6.34
N PRO A 16 12.25 3.23 -5.87
CA PRO A 16 12.94 2.06 -5.30
C PRO A 16 12.20 1.49 -4.07
N ALA A 17 12.09 0.16 -3.97
CA ALA A 17 11.49 -0.48 -2.78
C ALA A 17 12.24 -0.13 -1.48
N ASP A 18 13.56 0.07 -1.56
CA ASP A 18 14.40 0.45 -0.42
C ASP A 18 14.16 1.89 0.07
N SER A 19 13.49 2.75 -0.73
CA SER A 19 13.11 4.09 -0.28
C SER A 19 11.75 4.13 0.41
N ILE A 20 11.09 2.98 0.59
CA ILE A 20 9.79 2.89 1.27
C ILE A 20 10.02 2.57 2.74
N ASP A 21 9.50 3.45 3.60
CA ASP A 21 9.65 3.44 5.04
C ASP A 21 8.38 3.94 5.74
N ASP A 22 8.44 4.12 7.06
CA ASP A 22 7.28 4.51 7.86
C ASP A 22 6.80 5.96 7.60
N ASP A 23 7.57 6.78 6.89
CA ASP A 23 7.20 8.16 6.49
C ASP A 23 6.61 8.21 5.06
N SER A 24 6.55 7.07 4.36
CA SER A 24 6.03 6.97 2.99
C SER A 24 4.52 7.19 2.94
N SER A 25 4.10 8.27 2.27
CA SER A 25 2.72 8.77 2.17
C SER A 25 2.53 9.63 0.90
N PRO A 26 1.29 10.07 0.58
CA PRO A 26 1.05 11.04 -0.49
C PRO A 26 1.82 12.38 -0.33
N GLU A 27 2.22 12.75 0.88
CA GLU A 27 2.99 13.97 1.13
C GLU A 27 4.49 13.79 0.82
N SER A 28 5.02 12.56 0.96
CA SER A 28 6.44 12.25 0.76
C SER A 28 6.76 11.61 -0.59
N ILE A 29 5.79 11.00 -1.25
CA ILE A 29 5.93 10.35 -2.57
C ILE A 29 5.20 11.18 -3.63
N GLU A 30 5.95 11.92 -4.44
CA GLU A 30 5.41 12.83 -5.45
C GLU A 30 4.49 12.14 -6.48
N SER A 31 4.77 10.88 -6.82
CA SER A 31 3.97 10.10 -7.76
C SER A 31 2.68 9.52 -7.16
N TRP A 32 2.46 9.67 -5.86
CA TRP A 32 1.27 9.14 -5.18
C TRP A 32 0.10 10.12 -5.30
N ASP A 33 -0.52 10.15 -6.49
CA ASP A 33 -1.78 10.86 -6.75
C ASP A 33 -3.02 9.96 -6.53
N SER A 34 -4.23 10.50 -6.77
CA SER A 34 -5.48 9.76 -6.62
C SER A 34 -5.59 8.54 -7.55
N LEU A 35 -5.02 8.60 -8.76
CA LEU A 35 -5.07 7.49 -9.70
C LEU A 35 -4.13 6.37 -9.27
N LYS A 36 -2.91 6.72 -8.87
CA LYS A 36 -1.90 5.78 -8.35
C LYS A 36 -2.33 5.18 -7.01
N HIS A 37 -3.05 5.92 -6.16
CA HIS A 37 -3.67 5.34 -4.97
C HIS A 37 -4.69 4.25 -5.32
N MET A 38 -5.60 4.48 -6.27
CA MET A 38 -6.54 3.43 -6.70
C MET A 38 -5.83 2.24 -7.35
N ASN A 39 -4.76 2.48 -8.11
CA ASN A 39 -3.94 1.39 -8.65
C ASN A 39 -3.24 0.59 -7.54
N LEU A 40 -2.77 1.25 -6.49
CA LEU A 40 -2.19 0.58 -5.31
C LEU A 40 -3.22 -0.35 -4.67
N VAL A 41 -4.43 0.14 -4.43
CA VAL A 41 -5.54 -0.65 -3.84
C VAL A 41 -5.78 -1.92 -4.66
N VAL A 42 -6.02 -1.79 -5.96
CA VAL A 42 -6.30 -2.94 -6.84
C VAL A 42 -5.12 -3.92 -6.86
N THR A 43 -3.90 -3.42 -6.95
CA THR A 43 -2.70 -4.27 -7.00
C THR A 43 -2.46 -5.02 -5.68
N LEU A 44 -2.78 -4.39 -4.54
CA LEU A 44 -2.72 -5.06 -3.23
C LEU A 44 -3.81 -6.11 -3.08
N GLU A 45 -5.04 -5.83 -3.53
CA GLU A 45 -6.13 -6.82 -3.54
C GLU A 45 -5.74 -8.06 -4.35
N GLU A 46 -5.18 -7.87 -5.55
CA GLU A 46 -4.72 -8.96 -6.42
C GLU A 46 -3.52 -9.72 -5.82
N GLU A 47 -2.51 -9.03 -5.30
CA GLU A 47 -1.30 -9.65 -4.76
C GLU A 47 -1.60 -10.48 -3.50
N PHE A 48 -2.55 -10.05 -2.67
CA PHE A 48 -2.85 -10.69 -1.40
C PHE A 48 -4.13 -11.54 -1.42
N ASP A 49 -4.87 -11.58 -2.52
CA ASP A 49 -6.16 -12.25 -2.66
C ASP A 49 -7.16 -11.78 -1.58
N ILE A 50 -7.29 -10.46 -1.45
CA ILE A 50 -8.14 -9.79 -0.45
C ILE A 50 -9.15 -8.86 -1.11
N THR A 51 -10.17 -8.46 -0.35
CA THR A 51 -11.08 -7.39 -0.74
C THR A 51 -11.15 -6.35 0.36
N LEU A 52 -10.77 -5.13 0.02
CA LEU A 52 -10.74 -3.98 0.91
C LEU A 52 -12.09 -3.26 0.85
N ASN A 53 -12.55 -2.76 1.99
CA ASN A 53 -13.75 -1.94 2.03
C ASN A 53 -13.42 -0.44 1.87
N ASP A 54 -14.45 0.38 1.65
CA ASP A 54 -14.30 1.82 1.41
C ASP A 54 -13.55 2.55 2.53
N ASP A 55 -13.79 2.19 3.79
CA ASP A 55 -13.11 2.82 4.95
C ASP A 55 -11.63 2.44 4.97
N GLU A 56 -11.28 1.19 4.69
CA GLU A 56 -9.88 0.73 4.60
C GLU A 56 -9.13 1.37 3.44
N ILE A 57 -9.79 1.51 2.29
CA ILE A 57 -9.24 2.23 1.14
C ILE A 57 -8.94 3.68 1.53
N PHE A 58 -9.88 4.34 2.22
CA PHE A 58 -9.71 5.72 2.67
C PHE A 58 -8.59 5.88 3.72
N GLU A 59 -8.39 4.89 4.60
CA GLU A 59 -7.32 4.88 5.60
C GLU A 59 -5.94 4.50 5.04
N MET A 60 -5.88 3.99 3.81
CA MET A 60 -4.66 3.51 3.15
C MET A 60 -3.77 4.66 2.61
N ILE A 61 -3.40 5.59 3.48
CA ILE A 61 -2.71 6.84 3.13
C ILE A 61 -1.25 6.89 3.58
N ASN A 62 -0.71 5.81 4.13
CA ASN A 62 0.73 5.68 4.39
C ASN A 62 1.14 4.21 4.55
N TYR A 63 2.44 3.96 4.46
CA TYR A 63 3.00 2.62 4.57
C TYR A 63 2.66 1.90 5.89
N PRO A 64 2.70 2.55 7.07
CA PRO A 64 2.24 1.93 8.31
C PRO A 64 0.80 1.41 8.26
N PHE A 65 -0.16 2.21 7.77
CA PHE A 65 -1.56 1.77 7.66
C PHE A 65 -1.74 0.66 6.62
N ILE A 66 -1.04 0.74 5.48
CA ILE A 66 -1.03 -0.35 4.49
C ILE A 66 -0.60 -1.66 5.16
N LYS A 67 0.50 -1.66 5.92
CA LYS A 67 0.96 -2.87 6.64
C LYS A 67 -0.10 -3.42 7.60
N LEU A 68 -0.72 -2.54 8.38
CA LEU A 68 -1.74 -2.92 9.36
C LEU A 68 -2.98 -3.55 8.70
N ILE A 69 -3.48 -2.92 7.64
CA ILE A 69 -4.63 -3.41 6.88
C ILE A 69 -4.32 -4.77 6.26
N ILE A 70 -3.18 -4.94 5.58
CA ILE A 70 -2.82 -6.22 4.96
C ILE A 70 -2.61 -7.34 6.02
N ALA A 71 -2.05 -7.02 7.18
CA ALA A 71 -1.86 -7.97 8.28
C ALA A 71 -3.21 -8.52 8.82
N LYS A 72 -4.24 -7.67 8.86
CA LYS A 72 -5.61 -8.03 9.27
C LYS A 72 -6.18 -9.18 8.44
N TYR A 73 -5.97 -9.16 7.13
CA TYR A 73 -6.46 -10.19 6.22
C TYR A 73 -5.59 -11.44 6.19
N SER A 74 -4.30 -11.29 6.50
CA SER A 74 -3.34 -12.40 6.53
C SER A 74 -3.47 -13.29 7.78
N GLY A 75 -4.35 -12.95 8.74
CA GLY A 75 -4.50 -13.66 10.00
C GLY A 75 -3.28 -13.55 10.92
N GLN A 76 -2.46 -12.50 10.75
CA GLN A 76 -1.21 -12.27 11.48
C GLN A 76 -1.31 -11.13 12.52
N LEU A 77 -2.52 -10.82 13.00
CA LEU A 77 -2.75 -9.90 14.11
C LEU A 77 -2.66 -10.62 15.47
#